data_AF-A0A9P5MH16-F1
#
_entry.id   AF-A0A9P5MH16-F1
#
_cell.length_a   1.000
_cell.length_b   1.000
_cell.length_c   1.000
_cell.angle_alpha   90.00
_cell.angle_beta   90.00
_cell.angle_gamma   90.00
#
_symmetry.space_group_name_H-M   'P 1'
#
loop_
_entity.id
_entity.type
_entity.pdbx_description
1 polymer ?
#
loop_
_entity_poly.entity_id
_entity_poly.type
_entity_poly.pdbx_seq_one_letter_code
_entity_poly.pdbx_strand_id
1 'polypeptide(L)'
;MAGAHTYAGLMGTRFTLGLFEAACLPVFTMMVSNWYRRAEQPIRIAAFYSMNGIGTIVGSGIVYGLGHVKTTTLHTYQIVFLFFGLITCITAPFLYWKLDNSPESARFLSPEDRIKAVARLRSNQAAHSNEGTFEIKWSHVIEIVTEPKTIGWIGMTFLLNLGASVSSVFGPLILNGLGYSSYLTSLLNMPFGALQFILILSASYAAYSFKVKGPIFFVMMLPTLAGVAMLWGLGRTHSDQAPLLAAYYLIAFLFAGNPLLVSWITANTAGQTKKSIILALYQASSSAGNIAGPQLFHSKDKPEYKPGLKATMASFIVLVVLILLQIVGLMVLNKLKERQRVANGKPAKLVDLSMTHHFAQDAGQTEVEAGVDGRERMTHAEKAAALDMTDRQNDEFQYVL
;
A
#
# COMPACT_ATOMS: atom_id res chain seq x y z
N MET A 1 22.21 14.51 7.09
CA MET A 1 21.97 15.72 6.26
C MET A 1 22.36 16.99 6.99
N ALA A 2 22.17 17.09 8.31
CA ALA A 2 22.49 18.28 9.09
C ALA A 2 23.96 18.77 8.96
N GLY A 3 24.94 17.86 8.87
CA GLY A 3 26.37 18.20 8.70
C GLY A 3 26.88 18.24 7.25
N ALA A 4 26.00 18.18 6.24
CA ALA A 4 26.43 18.20 4.85
C ALA A 4 26.60 19.66 4.36
N HIS A 5 27.84 20.07 4.11
CA HIS A 5 28.18 21.41 3.60
C HIS A 5 28.45 21.43 2.08
N THR A 6 28.60 20.27 1.45
CA THR A 6 28.86 20.13 0.01
C THR A 6 27.72 19.40 -0.69
N TYR A 7 27.51 19.69 -1.98
CA TYR A 7 26.51 19.00 -2.80
C TYR A 7 26.71 17.47 -2.80
N ALA A 8 27.97 17.04 -2.93
CA ALA A 8 28.34 15.62 -2.85
C ALA A 8 27.96 15.00 -1.50
N GLY A 9 28.20 15.70 -0.38
CA GLY A 9 27.79 15.25 0.96
C GLY A 9 26.27 15.15 1.14
N LEU A 10 25.53 16.09 0.56
CA LEU A 10 24.06 16.06 0.58
C LEU A 10 23.51 14.88 -0.24
N MET A 11 24.08 14.64 -1.43
CA MET A 11 23.70 13.52 -2.28
C MET A 11 24.04 12.16 -1.67
N GLY A 12 25.25 12.02 -1.11
CA GLY A 12 25.65 10.80 -0.40
C GLY A 12 24.72 10.49 0.77
N THR A 13 24.38 11.50 1.58
CA THR A 13 23.46 11.28 2.70
C THR A 13 22.04 10.93 2.24
N ARG A 14 21.56 11.50 1.12
CA ARG A 14 20.27 11.11 0.53
C ARG A 14 20.26 9.68 0.03
N PHE A 15 21.34 9.25 -0.61
CA PHE A 15 21.47 7.87 -1.07
C PHE A 15 21.43 6.88 0.10
N THR A 16 22.21 7.13 1.16
CA THR A 16 22.22 6.28 2.35
C THR A 16 20.87 6.25 3.05
N LEU A 17 20.19 7.40 3.17
CA LEU A 17 18.84 7.46 3.74
C LEU A 17 17.85 6.59 2.94
N GLY A 18 17.83 6.75 1.62
CA GLY A 18 16.95 5.97 0.75
C GLY A 18 17.25 4.47 0.78
N LEU A 19 18.53 4.09 0.86
CA LEU A 19 18.95 2.68 0.97
C LEU A 19 18.37 1.99 2.21
N PHE A 20 18.41 2.65 3.37
CA PHE A 20 17.86 2.11 4.60
C PHE A 20 16.32 2.16 4.62
N GLU A 21 15.72 3.22 4.07
CA GLU A 21 14.26 3.39 4.04
C GLU A 21 13.58 2.38 3.10
N ALA A 22 14.24 2.00 2.00
CA ALA A 22 13.70 1.07 1.01
C ALA A 22 13.32 -0.31 1.60
N ALA A 23 14.04 -0.76 2.65
CA ALA A 23 13.78 -2.03 3.31
C ALA A 23 12.59 -1.98 4.30
N CYS A 24 12.20 -0.80 4.78
CA CYS A 24 11.21 -0.67 5.85
C CYS A 24 9.83 -1.23 5.48
N LEU A 25 9.26 -0.79 4.34
CA LEU A 25 7.94 -1.22 3.88
C LEU A 25 7.82 -2.75 3.63
N PRO A 26 8.77 -3.41 2.91
CA PRO A 26 8.70 -4.85 2.73
C PRO A 26 8.89 -5.62 4.04
N VAL A 27 9.80 -5.19 4.92
CA VAL A 27 10.00 -5.82 6.23
C VAL A 27 8.73 -5.78 7.06
N PHE A 28 8.06 -4.61 7.16
CA PHE A 28 6.79 -4.52 7.89
C PHE A 28 5.70 -5.42 7.30
N THR A 29 5.63 -5.51 5.97
CA THR A 29 4.66 -6.37 5.29
C THR A 29 4.93 -7.86 5.59
N MET A 30 6.20 -8.27 5.59
CA MET A 30 6.59 -9.64 5.96
C MET A 30 6.29 -9.94 7.43
N MET A 31 6.58 -9.02 8.34
CA MET A 31 6.25 -9.18 9.76
C MET A 31 4.75 -9.39 9.97
N VAL A 32 3.90 -8.61 9.29
CA VAL A 32 2.44 -8.79 9.36
C VAL A 32 2.03 -10.15 8.80
N SER A 33 2.65 -10.60 7.71
CA SER A 33 2.36 -11.92 7.14
C SER A 33 2.74 -13.07 8.06
N ASN A 34 3.79 -12.93 8.88
CA ASN A 34 4.25 -13.97 9.80
C ASN A 34 3.39 -14.04 11.08
N TRP A 35 2.82 -12.91 11.52
CA TRP A 35 2.08 -12.84 12.78
C TRP A 35 0.55 -12.96 12.63
N TYR A 36 -0.01 -12.67 11.45
CA TYR A 36 -1.46 -12.53 11.27
C TYR A 36 -2.04 -13.42 10.16
N ARG A 37 -3.32 -13.78 10.33
CA ARG A 37 -4.06 -14.56 9.32
C ARG A 37 -4.31 -13.78 8.04
N ARG A 38 -4.43 -14.49 6.91
CA ARG A 38 -4.67 -13.86 5.58
C ARG A 38 -5.87 -12.91 5.59
N ALA A 39 -6.94 -13.25 6.33
CA ALA A 39 -8.12 -12.40 6.50
C ALA A 39 -7.86 -11.13 7.34
N GLU A 40 -6.85 -11.14 8.22
CA GLU A 40 -6.51 -10.04 9.13
C GLU A 40 -5.41 -9.13 8.57
N GLN A 41 -4.62 -9.61 7.59
CA GLN A 41 -3.52 -8.85 7.00
C GLN A 41 -3.95 -7.49 6.41
N PRO A 42 -5.07 -7.37 5.65
CA PRO A 42 -5.44 -6.10 5.01
C PRO A 42 -5.69 -4.96 6.00
N ILE A 43 -6.39 -5.22 7.12
CA ILE A 43 -6.70 -4.17 8.10
C ILE A 43 -5.45 -3.73 8.88
N ARG A 44 -4.50 -4.66 9.09
CA ARG A 44 -3.20 -4.35 9.72
C ARG A 44 -2.30 -3.54 8.79
N ILE A 45 -2.21 -3.94 7.53
CA ILE A 45 -1.47 -3.17 6.51
C ILE A 45 -2.08 -1.77 6.38
N ALA A 46 -3.40 -1.65 6.35
CA ALA A 46 -4.09 -0.35 6.35
C ALA A 46 -3.73 0.52 7.57
N ALA A 47 -3.68 -0.08 8.76
CA ALA A 47 -3.24 0.62 9.97
C ALA A 47 -1.79 1.12 9.86
N PHE A 48 -0.88 0.33 9.29
CA PHE A 48 0.50 0.79 9.02
C PHE A 48 0.54 1.94 8.01
N TYR A 49 -0.18 1.85 6.89
CA TYR A 49 -0.26 2.94 5.91
C TYR A 49 -0.89 4.20 6.51
N SER A 50 -1.85 4.06 7.43
CA SER A 50 -2.47 5.20 8.12
C SER A 50 -1.47 5.99 8.98
N MET A 51 -0.40 5.35 9.47
CA MET A 51 0.68 6.04 10.20
C MET A 51 1.39 7.09 9.35
N ASN A 52 1.30 7.03 8.01
CA ASN A 52 1.81 8.10 7.15
C ASN A 52 1.06 9.42 7.38
N GLY A 53 -0.26 9.35 7.60
CA GLY A 53 -1.08 10.51 7.96
C GLY A 53 -0.70 11.08 9.33
N ILE A 54 -0.54 10.22 10.34
CA ILE A 54 -0.10 10.64 11.69
C ILE A 54 1.31 11.24 11.63
N GLY A 55 2.21 10.64 10.88
CA GLY A 55 3.56 11.15 10.64
C GLY A 55 3.54 12.55 10.01
N THR A 56 2.62 12.80 9.08
CA THR A 56 2.42 14.13 8.49
C THR A 56 1.91 15.14 9.52
N ILE A 57 0.98 14.78 10.40
CA ILE A 57 0.46 15.65 11.47
C ILE A 57 1.57 16.02 12.46
N VAL A 58 2.20 14.99 13.05
CA VAL A 58 3.25 15.15 14.07
C VAL A 58 4.46 15.85 13.46
N GLY A 59 4.85 15.45 12.25
CA GLY A 59 5.96 16.04 11.52
C GLY A 59 5.75 17.53 11.24
N SER A 60 4.57 17.89 10.74
CA SER A 60 4.20 19.29 10.50
C SER A 60 4.20 20.13 11.78
N GLY A 61 3.77 19.56 12.91
CA GLY A 61 3.78 20.24 14.22
C GLY A 61 5.17 20.47 14.78
N ILE A 62 6.03 19.46 14.69
CA ILE A 62 7.44 19.58 15.08
C ILE A 62 8.14 20.62 14.20
N VAL A 63 7.93 20.59 12.87
CA VAL A 63 8.50 21.58 11.95
C VAL A 63 8.00 22.99 12.25
N TYR A 64 6.71 23.14 12.57
CA TYR A 64 6.16 24.43 12.99
C TYR A 64 6.81 24.93 14.29
N GLY A 65 6.93 24.07 15.31
CA GLY A 65 7.54 24.43 16.59
C GLY A 65 9.03 24.77 16.49
N LEU A 66 9.81 23.89 15.85
CA LEU A 66 11.25 24.10 15.62
C LEU A 66 11.52 25.24 14.63
N GLY A 67 10.55 25.57 13.78
CA GLY A 67 10.61 26.68 12.83
C GLY A 67 10.78 28.06 13.47
N HIS A 68 10.33 28.22 14.71
CA HIS A 68 10.41 29.48 15.46
C HIS A 68 11.74 29.67 16.20
N VAL A 69 12.55 28.61 16.29
CA VAL A 69 13.87 28.68 16.93
C VAL A 69 14.84 29.34 15.96
N LYS A 70 15.12 30.64 16.19
CA LYS A 70 16.14 31.40 15.47
C LYS A 70 17.46 31.28 16.22
N THR A 71 18.42 30.57 15.64
CA THR A 71 19.78 30.48 16.17
C THR A 71 20.76 30.94 15.11
N THR A 72 21.81 31.65 15.52
CA THR A 72 22.84 32.20 14.64
C THR A 72 23.81 31.15 14.09
N THR A 73 23.89 29.97 14.73
CA THR A 73 24.86 28.91 14.41
C THR A 73 24.31 27.79 13.54
N LEU A 74 23.00 27.56 13.50
CA LEU A 74 22.37 26.45 12.76
C LEU A 74 21.16 26.94 11.97
N HIS A 75 21.06 26.51 10.72
CA HIS A 75 19.86 26.75 9.91
C HIS A 75 18.69 25.89 10.41
N THR A 76 17.47 26.43 10.33
CA THR A 76 16.24 25.76 10.78
C THR A 76 16.08 24.34 10.22
N TYR A 77 16.43 24.10 8.96
CA TYR A 77 16.35 22.76 8.36
C TYR A 77 17.32 21.75 9.01
N GLN A 78 18.51 22.19 9.45
CA GLN A 78 19.49 21.33 10.10
C GLN A 78 18.98 20.89 11.48
N ILE A 79 18.33 21.80 12.22
CA ILE A 79 17.71 21.53 13.52
C ILE A 79 16.61 20.47 13.36
N VAL A 80 15.76 20.62 12.35
CA VAL A 80 14.68 19.65 12.04
C VAL A 80 15.27 18.26 11.74
N PHE A 81 16.27 18.17 10.86
CA PHE A 81 16.90 16.86 10.55
C PHE A 81 17.61 16.24 11.74
N LEU A 82 18.24 17.04 12.61
CA LEU A 82 18.92 16.56 13.79
C LEU A 82 17.92 16.02 14.82
N PHE A 83 16.78 16.70 15.00
CA PHE A 83 15.71 16.25 15.90
C PHE A 83 15.10 14.91 15.47
N PHE A 84 14.71 14.78 14.20
CA PHE A 84 14.18 13.50 13.69
C PHE A 84 15.24 12.39 13.72
N GLY A 85 16.49 12.71 13.38
CA GLY A 85 17.61 11.78 13.48
C GLY A 85 17.81 11.26 14.91
N LEU A 86 17.74 12.14 15.91
CA LEU A 86 17.86 11.78 17.32
C LEU A 86 16.73 10.83 17.76
N ILE A 87 15.48 11.14 17.38
CA ILE A 87 14.33 10.25 17.68
C ILE A 87 14.56 8.87 17.08
N THR A 88 15.02 8.77 15.83
CA THR A 88 15.33 7.47 15.22
C THR A 88 16.46 6.72 15.94
N CYS A 89 17.50 7.43 16.39
CA CYS A 89 18.60 6.83 17.15
C CYS A 89 18.15 6.31 18.53
N ILE A 90 17.23 7.01 19.20
CA ILE A 90 16.72 6.61 20.52
C ILE A 90 15.71 5.45 20.39
N THR A 91 14.88 5.46 19.35
CA THR A 91 13.86 4.42 19.15
C THR A 91 14.43 3.10 18.63
N ALA A 92 15.55 3.11 17.89
CA ALA A 92 16.15 1.90 17.34
C ALA A 92 16.57 0.84 18.40
N PRO A 93 17.29 1.18 19.50
CA PRO A 93 17.59 0.23 20.57
C PRO A 93 16.35 -0.31 21.28
N PHE A 94 15.33 0.54 21.47
CA PHE A 94 14.08 0.14 22.09
C PHE A 94 13.31 -0.88 21.23
N LEU A 95 13.26 -0.64 19.92
CA LEU A 95 12.70 -1.59 18.97
C LEU A 95 13.50 -2.90 18.96
N TYR A 96 14.82 -2.85 18.94
CA TYR A 96 15.66 -4.05 18.99
C TYR A 96 15.40 -4.90 20.25
N TRP A 97 15.20 -4.25 21.39
CA TRP A 97 14.93 -4.97 22.65
C TRP A 97 13.53 -5.58 22.71
N LYS A 98 12.52 -4.89 22.17
CA LYS A 98 11.10 -5.25 22.34
C LYS A 98 10.50 -6.02 21.16
N LEU A 99 11.10 -5.95 19.98
CA LEU A 99 10.60 -6.59 18.77
C LEU A 99 11.08 -8.04 18.72
N ASP A 100 10.14 -8.99 18.85
CA ASP A 100 10.42 -10.41 18.66
C ASP A 100 10.15 -10.83 17.21
N ASN A 101 11.07 -11.59 16.62
CA ASN A 101 11.08 -11.88 15.18
C ASN A 101 10.03 -12.91 14.73
N SER A 102 9.57 -13.79 15.62
CA SER A 102 8.64 -14.87 15.29
C SER A 102 7.67 -15.16 16.44
N PRO A 103 6.43 -15.56 16.17
CA PRO A 103 5.51 -16.11 17.16
C PRO A 103 6.09 -17.31 17.93
N GLU A 104 7.04 -18.04 17.33
CA GLU A 104 7.73 -19.19 17.93
C GLU A 104 8.77 -18.75 18.99
N SER A 105 9.45 -17.62 18.75
CA SER A 105 10.47 -17.05 19.65
C SER A 105 9.96 -15.91 20.51
N ALA A 106 8.66 -15.59 20.44
CA ALA A 106 8.05 -14.45 21.11
C ALA A 106 8.20 -14.54 22.63
N ARG A 107 8.96 -13.60 23.22
CA ARG A 107 9.22 -13.51 24.66
C ARG A 107 7.97 -13.16 25.46
N PHE A 108 6.99 -12.54 24.82
CA PHE A 108 5.71 -12.15 25.43
C PHE A 108 4.69 -13.31 25.56
N LEU A 109 4.86 -14.42 24.83
CA LEU A 109 3.89 -15.53 24.82
C LEU A 109 4.33 -16.68 25.74
N SER A 110 3.39 -17.20 26.53
CA SER A 110 3.53 -18.45 27.30
C SER A 110 3.73 -19.65 26.36
N PRO A 111 4.48 -20.71 26.73
CA PRO A 111 4.72 -21.87 25.88
C PRO A 111 3.44 -22.49 25.28
N GLU A 112 2.34 -22.53 26.06
CA GLU A 112 1.05 -23.05 25.58
C GLU A 112 0.40 -22.15 24.52
N ASP A 113 0.51 -20.83 24.68
CA ASP A 113 -0.06 -19.87 23.75
C ASP A 113 0.77 -19.73 22.47
N ARG A 114 2.08 -20.03 22.53
CA ARG A 114 2.92 -20.18 21.33
C ARG A 114 2.44 -21.33 20.46
N ILE A 115 2.10 -22.48 21.05
CA ILE A 115 1.58 -23.64 20.30
C ILE A 115 0.23 -23.30 19.65
N LYS A 116 -0.66 -22.61 20.37
CA LYS A 116 -1.95 -22.13 19.81
C LYS A 116 -1.74 -21.11 18.69
N ALA A 117 -0.78 -20.19 18.83
CA ALA A 117 -0.45 -19.20 17.81
C ALA A 117 0.14 -19.86 16.55
N VAL A 118 1.06 -20.81 16.70
CA VAL A 118 1.62 -21.59 15.59
C VAL A 118 0.54 -22.43 14.92
N ALA A 119 -0.33 -23.12 15.68
CA ALA A 119 -1.46 -23.86 15.11
C ALA A 119 -2.44 -22.94 14.36
N ARG A 120 -2.71 -21.74 14.89
CA ARG A 120 -3.52 -20.69 14.25
C ARG A 120 -2.93 -20.23 12.93
N LEU A 121 -1.59 -20.20 12.82
CA LEU A 121 -0.84 -19.80 11.64
C LEU A 121 -0.62 -20.96 10.66
N ARG A 122 -0.55 -22.21 11.12
CA ARG A 122 -0.48 -23.42 10.25
C ARG A 122 -1.70 -23.54 9.34
N SER A 123 -2.88 -23.12 9.82
CA SER A 123 -4.10 -23.06 8.98
C SER A 123 -4.03 -21.94 7.93
N ASN A 124 -3.17 -20.94 8.09
CA ASN A 124 -2.78 -20.12 6.95
C ASN A 124 -1.82 -20.96 6.13
N GLN A 125 -2.28 -21.48 5.01
CA GLN A 125 -1.45 -22.04 3.94
C GLN A 125 -0.45 -21.01 3.32
N ALA A 126 -0.12 -19.92 4.01
CA ALA A 126 1.20 -19.32 3.92
C ALA A 126 2.13 -20.19 4.78
N ALA A 127 2.42 -21.38 4.23
CA ALA A 127 3.34 -22.33 4.83
C ALA A 127 4.56 -21.57 5.32
N HIS A 128 4.93 -21.84 6.57
CA HIS A 128 6.29 -21.63 7.02
C HIS A 128 7.15 -22.21 5.92
N SER A 129 8.02 -21.40 5.35
CA SER A 129 9.09 -21.88 4.50
C SER A 129 9.72 -23.05 5.26
N ASN A 130 9.42 -24.28 4.82
CA ASN A 130 10.28 -25.39 5.14
C ASN A 130 11.68 -24.90 4.76
N GLU A 131 12.56 -24.87 5.76
CA GLU A 131 13.98 -24.65 5.58
C GLU A 131 14.43 -25.45 4.35
N GLY A 132 14.85 -24.76 3.27
CA GLY A 132 15.25 -25.51 2.09
C GLY A 132 15.42 -24.71 0.81
N THR A 133 14.37 -24.12 0.25
CA THR A 133 14.47 -23.72 -1.18
C THR A 133 13.46 -22.66 -1.58
N PHE A 134 13.90 -21.39 -1.58
CA PHE A 134 13.27 -20.33 -2.37
C PHE A 134 13.63 -20.57 -3.85
N GLU A 135 13.07 -21.61 -4.47
CA GLU A 135 13.25 -21.82 -5.90
C GLU A 135 12.35 -20.85 -6.66
N ILE A 136 12.94 -19.74 -7.11
CA ILE A 136 12.29 -18.87 -8.08
C ILE A 136 12.07 -19.68 -9.36
N LYS A 137 10.85 -20.17 -9.55
CA LYS A 137 10.44 -20.79 -10.81
C LYS A 137 10.42 -19.69 -11.89
N TRP A 138 11.41 -19.67 -12.77
CA TRP A 138 11.51 -18.70 -13.88
C TRP A 138 10.28 -18.68 -14.79
N SER A 139 9.54 -19.80 -14.88
CA SER A 139 8.25 -19.88 -15.55
C SER A 139 7.22 -18.93 -14.95
N HIS A 140 7.18 -18.76 -13.62
CA HIS A 140 6.30 -17.81 -12.94
C HIS A 140 6.71 -16.36 -13.26
N VAL A 141 8.00 -16.08 -13.39
CA VAL A 141 8.51 -14.74 -13.74
C VAL A 141 8.02 -14.33 -15.14
N ILE A 142 8.16 -15.22 -16.12
CA ILE A 142 7.74 -14.96 -17.50
C ILE A 142 6.21 -14.80 -17.58
N GLU A 143 5.47 -15.62 -16.84
CA GLU A 143 4.01 -15.50 -16.73
C GLU A 143 3.61 -14.14 -16.16
N ILE A 144 4.28 -13.65 -15.12
CA ILE A 144 3.99 -12.33 -14.51
C ILE A 144 4.21 -11.19 -15.52
N VAL A 145 5.31 -11.22 -16.27
CA VAL A 145 5.67 -10.14 -17.20
C VAL A 145 4.77 -10.11 -18.43
N THR A 146 4.27 -11.27 -18.86
CA THR A 146 3.41 -11.39 -20.06
C THR A 146 1.92 -11.24 -19.75
N GLU A 147 1.53 -11.23 -18.47
CA GLU A 147 0.13 -11.17 -18.07
C GLU A 147 -0.43 -9.73 -18.12
N PRO A 148 -1.49 -9.48 -18.91
CA PRO A 148 -2.09 -8.15 -19.02
C PRO A 148 -2.57 -7.59 -17.67
N LYS A 149 -3.06 -8.47 -16.78
CA LYS A 149 -3.52 -8.07 -15.44
C LYS A 149 -2.38 -7.47 -14.59
N THR A 150 -1.17 -8.01 -14.71
CA THR A 150 0.02 -7.56 -13.98
C THR A 150 0.51 -6.22 -14.50
N ILE A 151 0.52 -6.06 -15.83
CA ILE A 151 0.83 -4.77 -16.46
C ILE A 151 -0.17 -3.71 -16.02
N GLY A 152 -1.47 -4.06 -15.93
CA GLY A 152 -2.51 -3.21 -15.36
C GLY A 152 -2.22 -2.79 -13.92
N TRP A 153 -1.83 -3.74 -13.05
CA TRP A 153 -1.43 -3.45 -11.66
C TRP A 153 -0.26 -2.46 -11.58
N ILE A 154 0.80 -2.73 -12.34
CA ILE A 154 2.01 -1.91 -12.40
C ILE A 154 1.70 -0.50 -12.90
N GLY A 155 0.92 -0.40 -13.99
CA GLY A 155 0.50 0.89 -14.56
C GLY A 155 -0.33 1.72 -13.58
N MET A 156 -1.28 1.08 -12.88
CA MET A 156 -2.06 1.76 -11.84
C MET A 156 -1.18 2.26 -10.69
N THR A 157 -0.24 1.44 -10.21
CA THR A 157 0.69 1.85 -9.14
C THR A 157 1.57 3.02 -9.55
N PHE A 158 2.08 3.00 -10.78
CA PHE A 158 2.90 4.07 -11.34
C PHE A 158 2.12 5.39 -11.38
N LEU A 159 0.92 5.38 -11.96
CA LEU A 159 0.08 6.59 -12.09
C LEU A 159 -0.39 7.13 -10.74
N LEU A 160 -0.73 6.24 -9.79
CA LEU A 160 -1.11 6.60 -8.44
C LEU A 160 0.02 7.34 -7.71
N ASN A 161 1.25 6.83 -7.79
CA ASN A 161 2.41 7.44 -7.12
C ASN A 161 2.94 8.67 -7.86
N LEU A 162 2.81 8.72 -9.19
CA LEU A 162 3.02 9.94 -9.96
C LEU A 162 2.12 11.06 -9.45
N GLY A 163 0.83 10.79 -9.23
CA GLY A 163 -0.10 11.74 -8.61
C GLY A 163 0.25 12.12 -7.17
N ALA A 164 0.74 11.17 -6.36
CA ALA A 164 1.07 11.40 -4.96
C ALA A 164 2.22 12.40 -4.81
N SER A 165 3.22 12.30 -5.68
CA SER A 165 4.34 13.25 -5.72
C SER A 165 3.92 14.68 -6.04
N VAL A 166 2.82 14.86 -6.79
CA VAL A 166 2.25 16.19 -7.05
C VAL A 166 1.76 16.80 -5.75
N SER A 167 1.10 16.02 -4.89
CA SER A 167 0.62 16.51 -3.60
C SER A 167 1.76 16.99 -2.70
N SER A 168 2.85 16.22 -2.63
CA SER A 168 3.97 16.50 -1.73
C SER A 168 4.87 17.64 -2.21
N VAL A 169 5.06 17.80 -3.53
CA VAL A 169 5.85 18.89 -4.10
C VAL A 169 5.02 20.16 -4.25
N PHE A 170 3.79 20.02 -4.70
CA PHE A 170 2.93 21.12 -5.11
C PHE A 170 2.04 21.64 -3.99
N GLY A 171 1.77 20.84 -2.95
CA GLY A 171 1.06 21.29 -1.75
C GLY A 171 1.71 22.51 -1.10
N PRO A 172 3.01 22.46 -0.75
CA PRO A 172 3.70 23.63 -0.22
C PRO A 172 3.77 24.81 -1.21
N LEU A 173 3.88 24.56 -2.52
CA LEU A 173 3.92 25.60 -3.55
C LEU A 173 2.58 26.32 -3.72
N ILE A 174 1.46 25.58 -3.70
CA ILE A 174 0.11 26.15 -3.71
C ILE A 174 -0.06 26.99 -2.44
N LEU A 175 0.18 26.40 -1.27
CA LEU A 175 -0.05 27.06 0.01
C LEU A 175 0.79 28.33 0.18
N ASN A 176 2.06 28.32 -0.25
CA ASN A 176 2.90 29.53 -0.28
C ASN A 176 2.45 30.53 -1.37
N GLY A 177 1.95 30.05 -2.51
CA GLY A 177 1.39 30.87 -3.59
C GLY A 177 0.11 31.60 -3.19
N LEU A 178 -0.59 31.13 -2.15
CA LEU A 178 -1.75 31.81 -1.55
C LEU A 178 -1.34 32.95 -0.60
N GLY A 179 -0.04 33.28 -0.47
CA GLY A 179 0.42 34.36 0.40
C GLY A 179 0.46 34.01 1.89
N TYR A 180 0.23 32.73 2.24
CA TYR A 180 0.46 32.24 3.59
C TYR A 180 1.97 32.12 3.87
N SER A 181 2.37 32.42 5.11
CA SER A 181 3.76 32.24 5.52
C SER A 181 4.14 30.75 5.47
N SER A 182 5.41 30.42 5.20
CA SER A 182 5.91 29.03 5.16
C SER A 182 5.59 28.23 6.44
N TYR A 183 5.44 28.94 7.56
CA TYR A 183 5.02 28.38 8.84
C TYR A 183 3.55 27.94 8.83
N LEU A 184 2.66 28.81 8.37
CA LEU A 184 1.24 28.50 8.25
C LEU A 184 0.99 27.42 7.18
N THR A 185 1.76 27.44 6.08
CA THR A 185 1.77 26.37 5.07
C THR A 185 2.12 24.99 5.67
N SER A 186 3.09 24.94 6.59
CA SER A 186 3.41 23.70 7.31
C SER A 186 2.26 23.27 8.20
N LEU A 187 1.61 24.21 8.89
CA LEU A 187 0.45 23.93 9.75
C LEU A 187 -0.76 23.41 8.94
N LEU A 188 -0.99 23.94 7.74
CA LEU A 188 -2.06 23.52 6.82
C LEU A 188 -1.87 22.09 6.27
N ASN A 189 -0.71 21.47 6.47
CA ASN A 189 -0.50 20.05 6.21
C ASN A 189 -1.02 19.14 7.35
N MET A 190 -1.28 19.65 8.56
CA MET A 190 -1.86 18.83 9.62
C MET A 190 -3.28 18.34 9.27
N PRO A 191 -4.22 19.21 8.82
CA PRO A 191 -5.54 18.74 8.37
C PRO A 191 -5.45 17.77 7.19
N PHE A 192 -4.48 17.98 6.29
CA PHE A 192 -4.21 17.06 5.19
C PHE A 192 -3.83 15.65 5.71
N GLY A 193 -2.91 15.57 6.68
CA GLY A 193 -2.53 14.32 7.33
C GLY A 193 -3.67 13.65 8.10
N ALA A 194 -4.55 14.44 8.72
CA ALA A 194 -5.74 13.92 9.40
C ALA A 194 -6.75 13.32 8.41
N LEU A 195 -7.02 14.01 7.30
CA LEU A 195 -7.84 13.48 6.22
C LEU A 195 -7.22 12.20 5.63
N GLN A 196 -5.92 12.20 5.37
CA GLN A 196 -5.22 11.01 4.92
C GLN A 196 -5.42 9.81 5.86
N PHE A 197 -5.28 10.01 7.18
CA PHE A 197 -5.49 8.97 8.18
C PHE A 197 -6.93 8.42 8.15
N ILE A 198 -7.93 9.32 8.17
CA ILE A 198 -9.35 8.94 8.16
C ILE A 198 -9.72 8.22 6.86
N LEU A 199 -9.24 8.71 5.72
CA LEU A 199 -9.55 8.15 4.40
C LEU A 199 -8.91 6.78 4.20
N ILE A 200 -7.66 6.58 4.64
CA ILE A 200 -7.01 5.25 4.56
C ILE A 200 -7.79 4.22 5.38
N LEU A 201 -8.17 4.56 6.62
CA LEU A 201 -8.92 3.64 7.48
C LEU A 201 -10.33 3.38 6.97
N SER A 202 -11.07 4.42 6.58
CA SER A 202 -12.43 4.29 6.06
C SER A 202 -12.48 3.50 4.75
N ALA A 203 -11.57 3.75 3.81
CA ALA A 203 -11.51 3.01 2.56
C ALA A 203 -11.13 1.54 2.78
N SER A 204 -10.25 1.26 3.74
CA SER A 204 -9.88 -0.12 4.11
C SER A 204 -11.03 -0.85 4.81
N TYR A 205 -11.78 -0.16 5.68
CA TYR A 205 -12.98 -0.68 6.33
C TYR A 205 -14.11 -0.92 5.32
N ALA A 206 -14.28 -0.03 4.34
CA ALA A 206 -15.24 -0.20 3.26
C ALA A 206 -14.87 -1.40 2.37
N ALA A 207 -13.61 -1.54 1.97
CA ALA A 207 -13.13 -2.69 1.20
C ALA A 207 -13.32 -4.01 1.93
N TYR A 208 -13.18 -4.00 3.25
CA TYR A 208 -13.46 -5.15 4.10
C TYR A 208 -14.97 -5.45 4.20
N SER A 209 -15.81 -4.43 4.41
CA SER A 209 -17.25 -4.60 4.65
C SER A 209 -18.02 -4.99 3.40
N PHE A 210 -17.75 -4.33 2.26
CA PHE A 210 -18.47 -4.59 1.00
C PHE A 210 -17.92 -5.77 0.21
N LYS A 211 -16.77 -6.33 0.60
CA LYS A 211 -16.06 -7.44 -0.09
C LYS A 211 -15.77 -7.18 -1.58
N VAL A 212 -15.90 -5.94 -2.05
CA VAL A 212 -15.57 -5.47 -3.40
C VAL A 212 -14.51 -4.38 -3.30
N LYS A 213 -13.41 -4.52 -4.02
CA LYS A 213 -12.23 -3.65 -3.92
C LYS A 213 -12.15 -2.67 -5.08
N GLY A 214 -12.42 -3.13 -6.31
CA GLY A 214 -12.37 -2.29 -7.51
C GLY A 214 -13.34 -1.11 -7.51
N PRO A 215 -14.65 -1.30 -7.25
CA PRO A 215 -15.61 -0.20 -7.22
C PRO A 215 -15.31 0.86 -6.16
N ILE A 216 -14.82 0.44 -4.99
CA ILE A 216 -14.44 1.37 -3.92
C ILE A 216 -13.20 2.17 -4.33
N PHE A 217 -12.22 1.51 -4.95
CA PHE A 217 -11.04 2.19 -5.47
C PHE A 217 -11.43 3.22 -6.53
N PHE A 218 -12.35 2.90 -7.44
CA PHE A 218 -12.89 3.85 -8.41
C PHE A 218 -13.54 5.06 -7.74
N VAL A 219 -14.45 4.84 -6.77
CA VAL A 219 -15.14 5.92 -6.06
C VAL A 219 -14.15 6.83 -5.32
N MET A 220 -13.10 6.27 -4.73
CA MET A 220 -12.09 7.05 -4.01
C MET A 220 -11.20 7.90 -4.94
N MET A 221 -11.07 7.54 -6.23
CA MET A 221 -10.29 8.33 -7.19
C MET A 221 -11.07 9.51 -7.80
N LEU A 222 -12.41 9.50 -7.76
CA LEU A 222 -13.24 10.59 -8.31
C LEU A 222 -13.01 11.95 -7.59
N PRO A 223 -12.97 12.02 -6.24
CA PRO A 223 -12.65 13.26 -5.53
C PRO A 223 -11.26 13.80 -5.90
N THR A 224 -10.28 12.92 -6.09
CA THR A 224 -8.92 13.32 -6.49
C THR A 224 -8.90 13.95 -7.87
N LEU A 225 -9.64 13.37 -8.84
CA LEU A 225 -9.78 13.94 -10.17
C LEU A 225 -10.48 15.31 -10.13
N ALA A 226 -11.53 15.45 -9.32
CA ALA A 226 -12.20 16.72 -9.09
C ALA A 226 -11.26 17.76 -8.47
N GLY A 227 -10.45 17.38 -7.48
CA GLY A 227 -9.46 18.26 -6.85
C GLY A 227 -8.44 18.80 -7.85
N VAL A 228 -7.90 17.96 -8.73
CA VAL A 228 -6.96 18.42 -9.77
C VAL A 228 -7.65 19.26 -10.84
N ALA A 229 -8.87 18.91 -11.25
CA ALA A 229 -9.65 19.70 -12.19
C ALA A 229 -9.97 21.09 -11.63
N MET A 230 -10.31 21.19 -10.35
CA MET A 230 -10.49 22.46 -9.63
C MET A 230 -9.19 23.27 -9.62
N LEU A 231 -8.04 22.67 -9.29
CA LEU A 231 -6.75 23.37 -9.32
C LEU A 231 -6.34 23.85 -10.72
N TRP A 232 -6.79 23.17 -11.77
CA TRP A 232 -6.54 23.58 -13.15
C TRP A 232 -7.47 24.71 -13.60
N GLY A 233 -8.74 24.67 -13.20
CA GLY A 233 -9.77 25.62 -13.63
C GLY A 233 -9.86 26.90 -12.81
N LEU A 234 -9.45 26.89 -11.54
CA LEU A 234 -9.51 28.05 -10.66
C LEU A 234 -8.35 29.03 -10.93
N GLY A 235 -8.68 30.32 -10.87
CA GLY A 235 -7.69 31.40 -10.85
C GLY A 235 -6.92 31.43 -9.53
N ARG A 236 -5.89 32.28 -9.45
CA ARG A 236 -5.11 32.52 -8.22
C ARG A 236 -5.39 33.88 -7.62
N THR A 237 -6.64 34.32 -7.69
CA THR A 237 -7.06 35.58 -7.09
C THR A 237 -7.31 35.36 -5.58
N HIS A 238 -7.21 36.39 -4.75
CA HIS A 238 -7.42 36.30 -3.29
C HIS A 238 -8.78 35.68 -2.89
N SER A 239 -9.80 35.78 -3.74
CA SER A 239 -11.12 35.16 -3.53
C SER A 239 -11.13 33.64 -3.73
N ASP A 240 -10.11 33.08 -4.39
CA ASP A 240 -10.05 31.65 -4.76
C ASP A 240 -9.25 30.82 -3.73
N GLN A 241 -8.74 31.43 -2.66
CA GLN A 241 -7.91 30.73 -1.66
C GLN A 241 -8.63 29.56 -0.99
N ALA A 242 -9.89 29.74 -0.60
CA ALA A 242 -10.70 28.70 0.04
C ALA A 242 -10.99 27.52 -0.92
N PRO A 243 -11.46 27.73 -2.17
CA PRO A 243 -11.66 26.62 -3.10
C PRO A 243 -10.34 25.94 -3.53
N LEU A 244 -9.21 26.65 -3.60
CA LEU A 244 -7.90 26.03 -3.84
C LEU A 244 -7.48 25.12 -2.66
N LEU A 245 -7.74 25.55 -1.43
CA LEU A 245 -7.44 24.74 -0.24
C LEU A 245 -8.33 23.49 -0.17
N ALA A 246 -9.62 23.63 -0.49
CA ALA A 246 -10.52 22.49 -0.61
C ALA A 246 -10.06 21.50 -1.70
N ALA A 247 -9.65 22.02 -2.86
CA ALA A 247 -9.10 21.22 -3.95
C ALA A 247 -7.83 20.47 -3.54
N TYR A 248 -6.96 21.09 -2.74
CA TYR A 248 -5.79 20.43 -2.17
C TYR A 248 -6.17 19.27 -1.23
N TYR A 249 -7.17 19.46 -0.36
CA TYR A 249 -7.65 18.41 0.52
C TYR A 249 -8.33 17.25 -0.20
N LEU A 250 -8.98 17.48 -1.34
CA LEU A 250 -9.54 16.43 -2.18
C LEU A 250 -8.46 15.48 -2.76
N ILE A 251 -7.22 15.95 -2.89
CA ILE A 251 -6.11 15.11 -3.34
C ILE A 251 -5.70 14.09 -2.25
N ALA A 252 -6.00 14.34 -0.97
CA ALA A 252 -5.71 13.39 0.11
C ALA A 252 -6.35 12.01 -0.10
N PHE A 253 -7.48 11.94 -0.83
CA PHE A 253 -8.15 10.69 -1.22
C PHE A 253 -7.25 9.74 -2.02
N LEU A 254 -6.25 10.27 -2.72
CA LEU A 254 -5.27 9.49 -3.45
C LEU A 254 -4.49 8.53 -2.56
N PHE A 255 -4.20 8.94 -1.33
CA PHE A 255 -3.38 8.16 -0.40
C PHE A 255 -4.12 6.94 0.16
N ALA A 256 -5.46 6.97 0.18
CA ALA A 256 -6.27 5.79 0.46
C ALA A 256 -6.12 4.72 -0.65
N GLY A 257 -5.71 5.11 -1.85
CA GLY A 257 -5.57 4.23 -3.00
C GLY A 257 -4.48 3.16 -2.86
N ASN A 258 -3.32 3.50 -2.26
CA ASN A 258 -2.18 2.57 -2.14
C ASN A 258 -2.53 1.28 -1.38
N PRO A 259 -3.07 1.33 -0.14
CA PRO A 259 -3.41 0.11 0.59
C PRO A 259 -4.53 -0.70 -0.07
N LEU A 260 -5.50 -0.05 -0.73
CA LEU A 260 -6.52 -0.75 -1.51
C LEU A 260 -5.90 -1.50 -2.69
N LEU A 261 -5.01 -0.85 -3.43
CA LEU A 261 -4.35 -1.45 -4.59
C LEU A 261 -3.48 -2.65 -4.19
N VAL A 262 -2.68 -2.55 -3.12
CA VAL A 262 -1.89 -3.67 -2.58
C VAL A 262 -2.80 -4.84 -2.16
N SER A 263 -3.91 -4.53 -1.49
CA SER A 263 -4.89 -5.53 -1.06
C SER A 263 -5.59 -6.19 -2.26
N TRP A 264 -5.83 -5.45 -3.34
CA TRP A 264 -6.47 -5.95 -4.56
C TRP A 264 -5.52 -6.82 -5.39
N ILE A 265 -4.25 -6.42 -5.50
CA ILE A 265 -3.17 -7.21 -6.11
C ILE A 265 -2.98 -8.54 -5.38
N THR A 266 -2.90 -8.47 -4.04
CA THR A 266 -2.67 -9.65 -3.19
C THR A 266 -3.82 -10.65 -3.25
N ALA A 267 -5.07 -10.16 -3.37
CA ALA A 267 -6.24 -11.03 -3.50
C ALA A 267 -6.38 -11.67 -4.88
N ASN A 268 -5.76 -11.11 -5.91
CA ASN A 268 -5.83 -11.60 -7.29
C ASN A 268 -4.57 -12.36 -7.75
N THR A 269 -3.63 -12.62 -6.83
CA THR A 269 -2.40 -13.35 -7.12
C THR A 269 -2.29 -14.58 -6.21
N ALA A 270 -2.28 -15.78 -6.82
CA ALA A 270 -1.96 -17.04 -6.15
C ALA A 270 -0.52 -17.46 -6.42
N GLY A 271 0.05 -18.23 -5.49
CA GLY A 271 1.45 -18.65 -5.49
C GLY A 271 2.36 -17.66 -4.75
N GLN A 272 3.22 -18.19 -3.88
CA GLN A 272 4.13 -17.40 -3.04
C GLN A 272 5.20 -16.71 -3.88
N THR A 273 5.80 -17.46 -4.81
CA THR A 273 6.82 -16.93 -5.73
C THR A 273 6.24 -15.78 -6.57
N LYS A 274 5.01 -15.95 -7.07
CA LYS A 274 4.31 -14.96 -7.88
C LYS A 274 3.97 -13.70 -7.09
N LYS A 275 3.44 -13.87 -5.87
CA LYS A 275 3.07 -12.76 -4.99
C LYS A 275 4.28 -11.91 -4.58
N SER A 276 5.40 -12.54 -4.22
CA SER A 276 6.63 -11.81 -3.84
C SER A 276 7.18 -10.97 -4.98
N ILE A 277 7.21 -11.51 -6.21
CA ILE A 277 7.68 -10.77 -7.39
C ILE A 277 6.75 -9.61 -7.73
N ILE A 278 5.43 -9.82 -7.72
CA ILE A 278 4.47 -8.75 -8.01
C ILE A 278 4.55 -7.63 -6.97
N LEU A 279 4.73 -7.94 -5.68
CA LEU A 279 4.92 -6.92 -4.65
C LEU A 279 6.25 -6.16 -4.82
N ALA A 280 7.32 -6.81 -5.28
CA ALA A 280 8.57 -6.15 -5.63
C ALA A 280 8.38 -5.20 -6.83
N LEU A 281 7.68 -5.64 -7.88
CA LEU A 281 7.33 -4.82 -9.04
C LEU A 281 6.43 -3.64 -8.65
N TYR A 282 5.50 -3.83 -7.73
CA TYR A 282 4.69 -2.76 -7.14
C TYR A 282 5.57 -1.69 -6.50
N GLN A 283 6.52 -2.08 -5.64
CA GLN A 283 7.43 -1.13 -4.98
C GLN A 283 8.33 -0.39 -5.99
N ALA A 284 8.86 -1.11 -6.98
CA ALA A 284 9.65 -0.51 -8.05
C ALA A 284 8.84 0.53 -8.86
N SER A 285 7.59 0.20 -9.19
CA SER A 285 6.68 1.07 -9.95
C SER A 285 6.23 2.29 -9.14
N SER A 286 5.99 2.10 -7.84
CA SER A 286 5.71 3.18 -6.89
C SER A 286 6.88 4.17 -6.83
N SER A 287 8.11 3.65 -6.75
CA SER A 287 9.32 4.46 -6.73
C SER A 287 9.53 5.21 -8.05
N ALA A 288 9.31 4.54 -9.19
CA ALA A 288 9.37 5.15 -10.51
C ALA A 288 8.34 6.29 -10.68
N GLY A 289 7.11 6.09 -10.19
CA GLY A 289 6.07 7.13 -10.20
C GLY A 289 6.47 8.37 -9.40
N ASN A 290 7.03 8.17 -8.20
CA ASN A 290 7.51 9.26 -7.35
C ASN A 290 8.72 10.01 -7.94
N ILE A 291 9.54 9.36 -8.76
CA ILE A 291 10.64 10.02 -9.50
C ILE A 291 10.10 10.83 -10.69
N ALA A 292 9.13 10.28 -11.42
CA ALA A 292 8.58 10.90 -12.63
C ALA A 292 7.68 12.10 -12.31
N GLY A 293 6.89 12.06 -11.25
CA GLY A 293 5.86 13.08 -11.03
C GLY A 293 6.37 14.50 -10.75
N PRO A 294 7.45 14.73 -9.96
CA PRO A 294 8.02 16.08 -9.81
C PRO A 294 8.56 16.67 -11.12
N GLN A 295 8.98 15.81 -12.06
CA GLN A 295 9.52 16.24 -13.36
C GLN A 295 8.44 16.79 -14.31
N LEU A 296 7.15 16.52 -14.02
CA LEU A 296 6.03 17.10 -14.78
C LEU A 296 5.88 18.61 -14.56
N PHE A 297 6.51 19.15 -13.51
CA PHE A 297 6.37 20.55 -13.10
C PHE A 297 7.69 21.30 -13.32
N HIS A 298 7.74 22.13 -14.36
CA HIS A 298 8.91 22.96 -14.62
C HIS A 298 8.80 24.31 -13.91
N SER A 299 9.92 24.78 -13.35
CA SER A 299 10.02 26.12 -12.74
C SER A 299 9.69 27.27 -13.70
N LYS A 300 9.73 27.01 -15.02
CA LYS A 300 9.39 27.97 -16.08
C LYS A 300 7.89 28.28 -16.15
N ASP A 301 7.05 27.37 -15.66
CA ASP A 301 5.59 27.50 -15.73
C ASP A 301 4.99 28.15 -14.47
N LYS A 302 5.83 28.78 -13.63
CA LYS A 302 5.38 29.59 -12.50
C LYS A 302 4.57 30.80 -13.00
N PRO A 303 3.49 31.21 -12.30
CA PRO A 303 2.98 30.62 -11.07
C PRO A 303 2.02 29.46 -11.33
N GLU A 304 1.26 29.43 -12.42
CA GLU A 304 0.07 28.57 -12.57
C GLU A 304 0.35 27.07 -12.81
N TYR A 305 1.53 26.71 -13.35
CA TYR A 305 1.93 25.35 -13.76
C TYR A 305 0.84 24.55 -14.51
N LYS A 306 0.09 25.23 -15.38
CA LYS A 306 -0.97 24.63 -16.22
C LYS A 306 -0.52 23.37 -16.98
N PRO A 307 0.70 23.29 -17.55
CA PRO A 307 1.14 22.09 -18.25
C PRO A 307 1.28 20.86 -17.32
N GLY A 308 1.87 21.06 -16.13
CA GLY A 308 2.04 19.99 -15.14
C GLY A 308 0.71 19.52 -14.55
N LEU A 309 -0.22 20.44 -14.27
CA LEU A 309 -1.57 20.10 -13.83
C LEU A 309 -2.35 19.35 -14.93
N LYS A 310 -2.22 19.76 -16.19
CA LYS A 310 -2.83 19.05 -17.33
C LYS A 310 -2.29 17.62 -17.47
N ALA A 311 -0.97 17.43 -17.36
CA ALA A 311 -0.34 16.11 -17.42
C ALA A 311 -0.81 15.22 -16.25
N THR A 312 -0.93 15.80 -15.06
CA THR A 312 -1.44 15.10 -13.86
C THR A 312 -2.92 14.76 -13.98
N MET A 313 -3.74 15.64 -14.55
CA MET A 313 -5.14 15.35 -14.81
C MET A 313 -5.28 14.21 -15.83
N ALA A 314 -4.47 14.24 -16.89
CA ALA A 314 -4.44 13.16 -17.89
C ALA A 314 -4.02 11.82 -17.26
N SER A 315 -3.02 11.81 -16.37
CA SER A 315 -2.60 10.59 -15.67
C SER A 315 -3.70 10.03 -14.76
N PHE A 316 -4.47 10.88 -14.09
CA PHE A 316 -5.63 10.44 -13.31
C PHE A 316 -6.79 9.92 -14.16
N ILE A 317 -7.06 10.53 -15.31
CA ILE A 317 -8.06 10.00 -16.26
C ILE A 317 -7.64 8.62 -16.75
N VAL A 318 -6.36 8.45 -17.13
CA VAL A 318 -5.82 7.15 -17.54
C VAL A 318 -5.89 6.14 -16.40
N LEU A 319 -5.61 6.56 -15.16
CA LEU A 319 -5.75 5.70 -13.98
C LEU A 319 -7.19 5.20 -13.81
N VAL A 320 -8.19 6.09 -13.92
CA VAL A 320 -9.61 5.73 -13.81
C VAL A 320 -10.02 4.74 -14.91
N VAL A 321 -9.56 4.97 -16.15
CA VAL A 321 -9.80 4.06 -17.27
C VAL A 321 -9.15 2.69 -17.02
N LEU A 322 -7.90 2.66 -16.53
CA LEU A 322 -7.22 1.41 -16.18
C LEU A 322 -7.92 0.65 -15.07
N ILE A 323 -8.48 1.33 -14.07
CA ILE A 323 -9.29 0.70 -13.01
C ILE A 323 -10.50 0.00 -13.63
N LEU A 324 -11.24 0.69 -14.51
CA LEU A 324 -12.41 0.11 -15.18
C LEU A 324 -12.02 -1.08 -16.07
N LEU A 325 -10.93 -0.96 -16.83
CA LEU A 325 -10.40 -2.05 -17.65
C LEU A 325 -9.99 -3.26 -16.80
N GLN A 326 -9.40 -3.02 -15.63
CA GLN A 326 -9.03 -4.10 -14.71
C GLN A 326 -10.28 -4.77 -14.11
N ILE A 327 -11.29 -4.00 -13.70
CA ILE A 327 -12.57 -4.55 -13.20
C ILE A 327 -13.22 -5.42 -14.28
N VAL A 328 -13.33 -4.92 -15.52
CA VAL A 328 -13.88 -5.67 -16.66
C VAL A 328 -13.03 -6.90 -16.99
N GLY A 329 -11.71 -6.76 -17.01
CA GLY A 329 -10.77 -7.86 -17.24
C GLY A 329 -10.92 -8.98 -16.22
N LEU A 330 -11.05 -8.64 -14.93
CA LEU A 330 -11.29 -9.61 -13.86
C LEU A 330 -12.67 -10.26 -13.96
N MET A 331 -13.72 -9.51 -14.36
CA MET A 331 -15.05 -10.09 -14.64
C MET A 331 -15.00 -11.11 -15.79
N VAL A 332 -14.28 -10.81 -16.87
CA VAL A 332 -14.11 -11.72 -18.00
C VAL A 332 -13.32 -12.97 -17.58
N LEU A 333 -12.24 -12.80 -16.82
CA LEU A 333 -11.44 -13.92 -16.30
C LEU A 333 -12.24 -14.81 -15.34
N ASN A 334 -13.07 -14.22 -14.48
CA ASN A 334 -13.99 -14.98 -13.63
C ASN A 334 -14.97 -15.80 -14.47
N LYS A 335 -15.55 -15.22 -15.52
CA LYS A 335 -16.47 -15.92 -16.42
C LYS A 335 -15.79 -17.04 -17.23
N LEU A 336 -14.53 -16.87 -17.61
CA LEU A 336 -13.73 -17.91 -18.28
C LEU A 336 -13.40 -19.06 -17.33
N LYS A 337 -13.04 -18.76 -16.07
CA LYS A 337 -12.80 -19.77 -15.05
C LYS A 337 -14.07 -20.52 -14.65
N GLU A 338 -15.20 -19.84 -14.56
CA GLU A 338 -16.50 -20.50 -14.36
C GLU A 338 -16.76 -21.54 -15.46
N ARG A 339 -16.47 -21.22 -16.73
CA ARG A 339 -16.60 -22.16 -17.85
C ARG A 339 -15.64 -23.34 -17.74
N GLN A 340 -14.39 -23.12 -17.32
CA GLN A 340 -13.41 -24.19 -17.11
C GLN A 340 -13.80 -25.10 -15.94
N ARG A 341 -14.32 -24.54 -14.83
CA ARG A 341 -14.81 -25.33 -13.69
C ARG A 341 -16.00 -26.21 -14.05
N VAL A 342 -16.94 -25.66 -14.81
CA VAL A 342 -18.10 -26.41 -15.31
C VAL A 342 -17.66 -27.52 -16.28
N ALA A 343 -16.66 -27.27 -17.13
CA ALA A 343 -16.07 -28.29 -17.99
C ALA A 343 -15.34 -29.40 -17.20
N ASN A 344 -14.74 -29.06 -16.05
CA ASN A 344 -14.08 -30.00 -15.14
C ASN A 344 -15.03 -30.63 -14.09
N GLY A 345 -16.35 -30.46 -14.23
CA GLY A 345 -17.38 -31.09 -13.37
C GLY A 345 -17.52 -30.50 -11.96
N LYS A 346 -16.96 -29.32 -11.69
CA LYS A 346 -17.01 -28.63 -10.38
C LYS A 346 -18.13 -27.58 -10.32
N PRO A 347 -18.65 -27.21 -9.13
CA PRO A 347 -19.66 -26.16 -9.01
C PRO A 347 -19.15 -24.81 -9.51
N ALA A 348 -19.98 -24.09 -10.28
CA ALA A 348 -19.61 -22.84 -10.95
C ALA A 348 -19.18 -21.73 -9.97
N LYS A 349 -19.82 -21.66 -8.80
CA LYS A 349 -19.46 -20.75 -7.69
C LYS A 349 -18.95 -21.58 -6.52
N LEU A 350 -17.65 -21.53 -6.22
CA LEU A 350 -17.16 -21.95 -4.91
C LEU A 350 -17.48 -20.85 -3.89
N VAL A 351 -18.02 -21.22 -2.74
CA VAL A 351 -18.10 -20.31 -1.60
C VAL A 351 -16.71 -20.26 -0.98
N ASP A 352 -16.01 -19.13 -1.14
CA ASP A 352 -14.68 -18.95 -0.55
C ASP A 352 -14.79 -18.81 0.97
N LEU A 353 -14.63 -19.94 1.68
CA LEU A 353 -14.65 -20.00 3.14
C LEU A 353 -13.40 -19.39 3.79
N SER A 354 -12.36 -19.07 3.01
CA SER A 354 -11.08 -18.55 3.53
C SER A 354 -11.17 -17.11 4.06
N MET A 355 -12.28 -16.41 3.75
CA MET A 355 -12.57 -15.04 4.14
C MET A 355 -13.69 -14.91 5.20
N THR A 356 -14.13 -16.03 5.79
CA THR A 356 -15.22 -16.04 6.79
C THR A 356 -14.68 -15.82 8.21
N HIS A 357 -15.35 -14.96 8.98
CA HIS A 357 -14.93 -14.55 10.34
C HIS A 357 -15.06 -15.61 11.41
N HIS A 358 -15.94 -16.59 11.21
CA HIS A 358 -16.14 -17.66 12.15
C HIS A 358 -15.20 -18.81 11.83
N PHE A 359 -14.39 -19.21 12.81
CA PHE A 359 -13.88 -20.57 12.86
C PHE A 359 -15.12 -21.46 12.83
N ALA A 360 -15.44 -22.03 11.67
CA ALA A 360 -16.61 -22.87 11.56
C ALA A 360 -16.39 -24.06 12.49
N GLN A 361 -17.15 -24.08 13.60
CA GLN A 361 -17.34 -25.27 14.42
C GLN A 361 -17.87 -26.45 13.60
N ASP A 362 -18.30 -26.23 12.35
CA ASP A 362 -18.69 -27.27 11.40
C ASP A 362 -17.52 -28.09 10.84
N ALA A 363 -16.26 -27.63 10.97
CA ALA A 363 -15.13 -28.53 10.72
C ALA A 363 -15.18 -29.74 11.67
N GLY A 364 -15.63 -29.53 12.91
CA GLY A 364 -15.80 -30.61 13.89
C GLY A 364 -17.03 -31.49 13.67
N GLN A 365 -18.12 -30.99 13.08
CA GLN A 365 -19.28 -31.84 12.78
C GLN A 365 -19.14 -32.65 11.50
N THR A 366 -18.37 -32.16 10.52
CA THR A 366 -18.02 -32.95 9.33
C THR A 366 -16.90 -33.97 9.63
N GLU A 367 -16.04 -33.70 10.62
CA GLU A 367 -15.00 -34.62 11.08
C GLU A 367 -15.55 -35.80 11.93
N VAL A 368 -16.67 -35.62 12.63
CA VAL A 368 -17.23 -36.67 13.51
C VAL A 368 -18.00 -37.74 12.74
N GLU A 369 -18.60 -37.43 11.58
CA GLU A 369 -19.15 -38.48 10.68
C GLU A 369 -18.07 -39.14 9.79
N ALA A 370 -16.89 -38.51 9.65
CA ALA A 370 -15.75 -39.09 8.94
C ALA A 370 -14.82 -39.94 9.84
N GLY A 371 -15.29 -40.28 11.05
CA GLY A 371 -14.62 -41.24 11.91
C GLY A 371 -14.76 -42.65 11.34
N VAL A 372 -13.73 -43.11 10.61
CA VAL A 372 -13.16 -44.49 10.64
C VAL A 372 -11.98 -44.66 9.66
N ASP A 373 -11.72 -43.75 8.71
CA ASP A 373 -10.63 -43.94 7.74
C ASP A 373 -9.55 -42.82 7.81
N GLY A 374 -8.84 -42.81 8.94
CA GLY A 374 -7.75 -41.88 9.23
C GLY A 374 -6.43 -42.30 8.59
N ARG A 375 -6.17 -41.86 7.35
CA ARG A 375 -4.83 -41.57 6.80
C ARG A 375 -4.96 -40.90 5.41
N GLU A 376 -4.35 -39.74 5.28
CA GLU A 376 -3.99 -39.09 4.00
C GLU A 376 -5.12 -38.70 3.02
N ARG A 377 -5.85 -37.62 3.32
CA ARG A 377 -6.47 -36.82 2.25
C ARG A 377 -6.19 -35.34 2.45
N MET A 378 -5.05 -34.88 1.92
CA MET A 378 -4.87 -33.46 1.62
C MET A 378 -5.97 -33.03 0.63
N THR A 379 -6.71 -31.98 0.98
CA THR A 379 -7.66 -31.31 0.09
C THR A 379 -6.96 -30.79 -1.17
N HIS A 380 -7.67 -30.65 -2.29
CA HIS A 380 -7.07 -30.16 -3.54
C HIS A 380 -6.45 -28.75 -3.41
N ALA A 381 -7.03 -27.89 -2.57
CA ALA A 381 -6.47 -26.61 -2.20
C ALA A 381 -5.13 -26.73 -1.43
N GLU A 382 -5.00 -27.72 -0.54
CA GLU A 382 -3.74 -28.02 0.17
C GLU A 382 -2.67 -28.53 -0.79
N LYS A 383 -3.04 -29.39 -1.76
CA LYS A 383 -2.12 -29.83 -2.82
C LYS A 383 -1.69 -28.67 -3.72
N ALA A 384 -2.60 -27.74 -4.05
CA ALA A 384 -2.30 -26.56 -4.85
C ALA A 384 -1.38 -25.56 -4.16
N ALA A 385 -1.56 -25.36 -2.84
CA ALA A 385 -0.67 -24.55 -2.01
C ALA A 385 0.70 -25.20 -1.82
N ALA A 386 0.76 -26.52 -1.63
CA ALA A 386 2.00 -27.28 -1.49
C ALA A 386 2.83 -27.32 -2.78
N LEU A 387 2.19 -27.32 -3.96
CA LEU A 387 2.85 -27.33 -5.27
C LEU A 387 3.22 -25.93 -5.80
N ASP A 388 2.90 -24.86 -5.07
CA ASP A 388 3.03 -23.45 -5.50
C ASP A 388 2.38 -23.22 -6.88
N MET A 389 1.16 -23.72 -7.11
CA MET A 389 0.48 -23.56 -8.40
C MET A 389 0.07 -22.10 -8.65
N THR A 390 0.31 -21.59 -9.87
CA THR A 390 -0.06 -20.21 -10.24
C THR A 390 -1.57 -20.03 -10.30
N ASP A 391 -2.05 -18.78 -10.27
CA ASP A 391 -3.48 -18.50 -10.37
C ASP A 391 -4.08 -18.95 -11.71
N ARG A 392 -3.27 -19.14 -12.76
CA ARG A 392 -3.67 -19.72 -14.04
C ARG A 392 -3.80 -21.25 -13.99
N GLN A 393 -3.02 -21.91 -13.12
CA GLN A 393 -2.99 -23.36 -12.95
C GLN A 393 -3.95 -23.85 -11.86
N ASN A 394 -4.32 -22.98 -10.92
CA ASN A 394 -5.25 -23.30 -9.85
C ASN A 394 -6.71 -23.08 -10.28
N ASP A 395 -7.39 -24.17 -10.63
CA ASP A 395 -8.81 -24.20 -11.00
C ASP A 395 -9.74 -23.65 -9.91
N GLU A 396 -9.35 -23.72 -8.63
CA GLU A 396 -10.18 -23.27 -7.50
C GLU A 396 -10.02 -21.77 -7.19
N PHE A 397 -9.06 -21.08 -7.82
CA PHE A 397 -8.79 -19.67 -7.55
C PHE A 397 -9.83 -18.72 -8.17
N GLN A 398 -10.54 -17.95 -7.34
CA GLN A 398 -11.48 -16.91 -7.76
C GLN A 398 -10.83 -15.52 -7.74
N TYR A 399 -11.06 -14.73 -8.79
CA TYR A 399 -10.60 -13.34 -8.81
C TYR A 399 -11.57 -12.46 -8.01
N VAL A 400 -11.02 -11.57 -7.20
CA VAL A 400 -11.77 -10.61 -6.39
C VAL A 400 -11.92 -9.30 -7.16
N LEU A 401 -13.17 -8.88 -7.35
CA LEU A 401 -13.53 -7.65 -8.07
C LEU A 401 -13.21 -6.37 -7.30
#